data_AF-A0A097QT97-F1
#
_entry.id   AF-A0A097QT97-F1
#
_cell.length_a   1.000
_cell.length_b   1.000
_cell.length_c   1.000
_cell.angle_alpha   90.00
_cell.angle_beta   90.00
_cell.angle_gamma   90.00
#
_symmetry.space_group_name_H-M   'P 1'
#
loop_
_entity.id
_entity.type
_entity.pdbx_description
1 polymer ?
#
loop_
_entity_poly.entity_id
_entity_poly.type
_entity_poly.pdbx_seq_one_letter_code
_entity_poly.pdbx_strand_id
1 'polypeptide(L)'
;MDFMTVIAAVIFAGFAVRTVYLLTREDSKKDLLLTTALWGLALFVWGLYLSGRKGWNVSNGIVIFSGIVAFALSFFGLFKLREESPKEFGKEL
;
A
#
# COMPACT_ATOMS: atom_id res chain seq x y z
N MET A 1 -2.33 17.40 -17.14
CA MET A 1 -2.15 16.69 -15.86
C MET A 1 -2.53 17.68 -14.78
N ASP A 2 -3.52 17.36 -13.93
CA ASP A 2 -3.98 18.29 -12.90
C ASP A 2 -3.11 18.18 -11.63
N PHE A 3 -3.08 19.24 -10.83
CA PHE A 3 -2.25 19.36 -9.64
C PHE A 3 -2.42 18.16 -8.67
N MET A 4 -3.64 17.65 -8.52
CA MET A 4 -3.93 16.49 -7.67
C MET A 4 -3.28 15.21 -8.21
N THR A 5 -3.24 15.01 -9.53
CA THR A 5 -2.53 13.87 -10.15
C THR A 5 -1.02 13.98 -9.94
N VAL A 6 -0.45 15.18 -9.97
CA VAL A 6 0.98 15.38 -9.70
C VAL A 6 1.30 15.05 -8.23
N ILE A 7 0.52 15.54 -7.29
CA ILE A 7 0.68 15.21 -5.85
C ILE A 7 0.54 13.71 -5.63
N ALA A 8 -0.50 13.09 -6.18
CA ALA A 8 -0.71 11.66 -6.06
C ALA A 8 0.49 10.87 -6.59
N ALA A 9 1.02 11.25 -7.76
CA ALA A 9 2.20 10.61 -8.34
C ALA A 9 3.44 10.72 -7.43
N VAL A 10 3.69 11.88 -6.82
CA VAL A 10 4.79 12.07 -5.87
C VAL A 10 4.61 11.20 -4.63
N ILE A 11 3.40 11.13 -4.07
CA ILE A 11 3.08 10.28 -2.91
C ILE A 11 3.30 8.80 -3.27
N PHE A 12 2.81 8.35 -4.43
CA PHE A 12 2.99 6.98 -4.89
C PHE A 12 4.46 6.63 -5.13
N ALA A 13 5.24 7.55 -5.69
CA ALA A 13 6.68 7.36 -5.82
C ALA A 13 7.36 7.24 -4.46
N GLY A 14 6.96 8.06 -3.47
CA GLY A 14 7.44 7.97 -2.10
C GLY A 14 7.15 6.61 -1.45
N PHE A 15 5.94 6.09 -1.63
CA PHE A 15 5.58 4.73 -1.19
C PHE A 15 6.42 3.66 -1.87
N ALA A 16 6.60 3.73 -3.20
CA ALA A 16 7.41 2.77 -3.94
C ALA A 16 8.87 2.76 -3.45
N VAL A 17 9.47 3.95 -3.28
CA VAL A 17 10.83 4.09 -2.74
C VAL A 17 10.92 3.52 -1.33
N ARG A 18 9.95 3.82 -0.46
CA ARG A 18 9.95 3.30 0.91
C ARG A 18 9.76 1.79 0.97
N THR A 19 8.88 1.22 0.13
CA THR A 19 8.71 -0.23 0.02
C THR A 19 9.98 -0.91 -0.46
N VAL A 20 10.65 -0.37 -1.48
CA VAL A 20 11.94 -0.91 -1.96
C VAL A 20 13.00 -0.82 -0.86
N TYR A 21 13.09 0.32 -0.17
CA TYR A 21 14.01 0.50 0.94
C TYR A 21 13.77 -0.52 2.08
N LEU A 22 12.52 -0.73 2.48
CA LEU A 22 12.15 -1.69 3.50
C LEU A 22 12.31 -3.14 3.03
N LEU A 23 12.16 -3.43 1.73
CA LEU A 23 12.49 -4.74 1.17
C LEU A 23 13.99 -5.06 1.29
N THR A 24 14.84 -4.03 1.18
CA THR A 24 16.31 -4.20 1.30
C THR A 24 16.81 -4.22 2.76
N ARG A 25 15.98 -3.82 3.72
CA ARG A 25 16.29 -3.84 5.16
C ARG A 25 15.41 -4.86 5.85
N GLU A 26 15.96 -6.04 6.17
CA GLU A 26 15.24 -7.12 6.86
C GLU A 26 14.76 -6.76 8.29
N ASP A 27 15.17 -5.60 8.83
CA ASP A 27 15.02 -5.25 10.24
C ASP A 27 13.57 -4.99 10.70
N SER A 28 12.59 -4.80 9.81
CA SER A 28 11.19 -4.61 10.21
C SER A 28 10.20 -5.09 9.14
N LYS A 29 9.91 -6.40 9.16
CA LYS A 29 8.84 -7.01 8.34
C LYS A 29 7.48 -6.36 8.61
N LYS A 30 7.24 -5.93 9.85
CA LYS A 30 6.04 -5.17 10.25
C LYS A 30 5.91 -3.87 9.45
N ASP A 31 6.97 -3.06 9.38
CA ASP A 31 6.92 -1.78 8.66
C ASP A 31 6.75 -1.97 7.17
N LEU A 32 7.36 -3.02 6.61
CA LEU A 32 7.20 -3.36 5.19
C LEU A 32 5.73 -3.70 4.89
N LEU A 33 5.13 -4.58 5.69
CA LEU A 33 3.74 -4.98 5.53
C LEU A 33 2.78 -3.81 5.74
N LEU A 34 3.03 -2.97 6.76
CA LEU A 34 2.20 -1.81 7.06
C LEU A 34 2.30 -0.74 5.96
N THR A 35 3.51 -0.49 5.45
CA THR A 35 3.74 0.41 4.31
C THR A 35 3.02 -0.11 3.05
N THR A 36 3.09 -1.42 2.80
CA THR A 36 2.46 -2.06 1.63
C THR A 36 0.93 -2.05 1.76
N ALA A 37 0.38 -2.22 2.96
CA ALA A 37 -1.06 -2.09 3.22
C ALA A 37 -1.56 -0.67 2.96
N LEU A 38 -0.85 0.34 3.47
CA LEU A 38 -1.18 1.75 3.23
C LEU A 38 -1.07 2.12 1.75
N TRP A 39 -0.06 1.60 1.06
CA TRP A 39 0.10 1.79 -0.38
C TRP A 39 -1.03 1.15 -1.19
N GLY A 40 -1.45 -0.06 -0.82
CA GLY A 40 -2.60 -0.74 -1.42
C GLY A 40 -3.90 0.03 -1.25
N LEU A 41 -4.15 0.57 -0.05
CA LEU A 41 -5.29 1.46 0.20
C LEU A 41 -5.23 2.75 -0.64
N ALA A 42 -4.05 3.36 -0.76
CA ALA A 42 -3.87 4.54 -1.58
C ALA A 42 -4.19 4.24 -3.06
N LEU A 43 -3.72 3.10 -3.60
CA LEU A 43 -4.05 2.66 -4.96
C LEU A 43 -5.55 2.44 -5.14
N PHE A 44 -6.22 1.83 -4.17
CA PHE A 44 -7.66 1.62 -4.20
C PHE A 44 -8.43 2.95 -4.25
N VAL A 45 -8.14 3.88 -3.32
CA VAL A 45 -8.80 5.19 -3.27
C VAL A 45 -8.51 6.00 -4.54
N TRP A 46 -7.27 5.97 -5.03
CA TRP A 46 -6.90 6.64 -6.26
C TRP A 46 -7.59 6.06 -7.50
N GLY A 47 -7.69 4.73 -7.58
CA GLY A 47 -8.43 4.05 -8.65
C GLY A 47 -9.92 4.43 -8.65
N LEU A 48 -10.54 4.51 -7.47
CA LEU A 48 -11.93 4.99 -7.34
C LEU A 48 -12.07 6.46 -7.75
N TYR A 49 -11.14 7.32 -7.34
CA TYR A 49 -11.13 8.74 -7.75
C TYR A 49 -11.05 8.89 -9.28
N LEU A 50 -10.15 8.14 -9.92
CA LEU A 50 -10.01 8.13 -11.37
C LEU A 50 -11.27 7.60 -12.06
N SER A 51 -11.87 6.53 -11.55
CA SER A 51 -13.14 5.99 -12.07
C SER A 51 -14.29 6.98 -11.94
N GLY A 52 -14.37 7.72 -10.83
CA GLY A 52 -15.39 8.75 -10.63
C GLY A 52 -15.22 9.95 -11.57
N ARG A 53 -13.97 10.30 -11.93
CA ARG A 53 -13.70 11.49 -12.74
C ARG A 53 -13.64 11.24 -14.25
N LYS A 54 -13.10 10.09 -14.68
CA LYS A 54 -12.87 9.75 -16.09
C LYS A 54 -13.78 8.62 -16.60
N GLY A 55 -14.69 8.14 -15.75
CA GLY A 55 -15.52 6.97 -16.03
C GLY A 55 -14.80 5.65 -15.75
N TRP A 56 -15.58 4.57 -15.75
CA TRP A 56 -15.06 3.23 -15.50
C TRP A 56 -14.31 2.71 -16.73
N ASN A 57 -13.04 2.34 -16.55
CA ASN A 57 -12.20 1.75 -17.57
C ASN A 57 -11.42 0.56 -16.99
N VAL A 58 -11.05 -0.39 -17.85
CA VAL A 58 -10.32 -1.61 -17.46
C VAL A 58 -9.05 -1.28 -16.67
N SER A 59 -8.31 -0.25 -17.09
CA SER A 59 -7.12 0.23 -16.37
C SER A 59 -7.41 0.63 -14.92
N ASN A 60 -8.52 1.32 -14.66
CA ASN A 60 -8.88 1.72 -13.30
C ASN A 60 -9.30 0.50 -12.47
N GLY A 61 -10.00 -0.45 -13.09
CA GLY A 61 -10.34 -1.74 -12.48
C GLY A 61 -9.10 -2.53 -12.04
N ILE A 62 -8.05 -2.57 -12.87
CA ILE A 62 -6.77 -3.20 -12.53
C ILE A 62 -6.12 -2.51 -11.33
N VAL A 63 -6.07 -1.18 -11.33
CA VAL A 63 -5.50 -0.40 -10.21
C VAL A 63 -6.24 -0.69 -8.90
N ILE A 64 -7.57 -0.64 -8.93
CA ILE A 64 -8.44 -0.94 -7.77
C ILE A 64 -8.17 -2.37 -7.27
N PHE A 65 -8.19 -3.36 -8.17
CA PHE A 65 -7.98 -4.76 -7.81
C PHE A 65 -6.57 -4.98 -7.23
N SER A 66 -5.54 -4.38 -7.83
CA SER A 66 -4.17 -4.46 -7.31
C SER A 66 -4.04 -3.86 -5.91
N GLY A 67 -4.73 -2.75 -5.62
CA GLY A 67 -4.77 -2.14 -4.30
C GLY A 67 -5.42 -3.05 -3.27
N ILE A 68 -6.55 -3.70 -3.62
CA ILE A 68 -7.25 -4.66 -2.76
C ILE A 68 -6.35 -5.85 -2.45
N VAL A 69 -5.71 -6.44 -3.47
CA VAL A 69 -4.83 -7.61 -3.30
C VAL A 69 -3.62 -7.26 -2.44
N ALA A 70 -2.96 -6.14 -2.71
CA ALA A 70 -1.82 -5.67 -1.92
C ALA A 70 -2.20 -5.44 -0.46
N PHE A 71 -3.36 -4.82 -0.21
CA PHE A 71 -3.89 -4.63 1.14
C PHE A 71 -4.20 -5.96 1.83
N ALA A 72 -4.91 -6.87 1.17
CA ALA A 72 -5.30 -8.16 1.75
C ALA A 72 -4.10 -9.03 2.10
N LEU A 73 -3.11 -9.12 1.20
CA LEU A 73 -1.87 -9.88 1.44
C LEU A 73 -1.05 -9.26 2.58
N SER A 74 -0.96 -7.93 2.63
CA SER A 74 -0.25 -7.24 3.70
C SER A 74 -0.94 -7.40 5.05
N PHE A 75 -2.27 -7.32 5.07
CA PHE A 75 -3.08 -7.53 6.28
C PHE A 75 -2.95 -8.96 6.79
N PHE A 76 -3.02 -9.96 5.90
CA PHE A 76 -2.79 -11.36 6.26
C PHE A 76 -1.35 -11.58 6.75
N GLY A 77 -0.37 -10.97 6.09
CA GLY A 77 1.02 -10.98 6.52
C GLY A 77 1.20 -10.38 7.92
N LEU A 78 0.52 -9.27 8.24
CA LEU A 78 0.55 -8.66 9.58
C LEU A 78 -0.08 -9.58 10.63
N PHE A 79 -1.19 -10.24 10.28
CA PHE A 79 -1.85 -11.18 11.19
C PHE A 79 -0.95 -12.38 11.50
N LYS A 80 -0.32 -12.94 10.48
CA LYS A 80 0.66 -14.03 10.64
C LYS A 80 1.90 -13.59 11.42
N LEU A 81 2.42 -12.38 11.15
CA LEU A 81 3.57 -11.82 11.88
C LEU A 81 3.24 -11.63 13.38
N ARG A 82 1.99 -11.24 13.69
CA ARG A 82 1.51 -11.14 15.08
C ARG A 82 1.49 -12.49 15.79
N GLU A 83 1.13 -13.56 15.09
CA GLU A 83 1.14 -14.92 15.64
C GLU A 83 2.57 -15.47 15.83
N GLU A 84 3.48 -15.19 14.88
CA GLU A 84 4.85 -15.72 14.89
C GLU A 84 5.80 -14.94 15.81
N SER A 85 5.59 -13.63 16.02
CA SER A 85 6.54 -12.78 16.75
C SER A 85 5.85 -11.64 17.52
N PRO A 86 5.19 -11.94 18.66
CA PRO A 86 4.54 -10.93 19.50
C PRO A 86 5.51 -9.85 20.03
N LYS A 87 6.82 -10.14 20.10
CA LYS A 87 7.86 -9.18 20.51
C LYS A 87 8.10 -8.04 19.50
N GLU A 88 7.78 -8.22 18.22
CA GLU A 88 7.86 -7.15 17.21
C GLU A 88 6.66 -6.19 17.28
N PHE A 89 5.53 -6.63 17.85
CA PHE A 89 4.36 -5.78 18.09
C PHE A 89 4.40 -5.09 19.46
N GLY A 90 5.00 -5.71 20.48
CA GLY A 90 5.01 -5.20 21.86
C GLY A 90 6.08 -4.15 22.19
N LYS A 91 7.01 -3.82 21.29
CA LYS A 91 8.03 -2.77 21.52
C LYS A 91 7.55 -1.34 21.24
N GLU A 92 6.32 -1.17 20.77
CA GLU A 92 5.76 0.13 20.36
C GLU A 92 4.48 0.53 21.12
N LEU A 93 4.12 -0.18 22.20
CA LEU A 93 3.10 0.21 23.17
C LEU A 93 3.78 0.52 24.51
#